data_AF-A0A6V7VXH2-F1
#
_entry.id   AF-A0A6V7VXH2-F1
#
_cell.length_a   1.000
_cell.length_b   1.000
_cell.length_c   1.000
_cell.angle_alpha   90.00
_cell.angle_beta   90.00
_cell.angle_gamma   90.00
#
_symmetry.space_group_name_H-M   'P 1'
#
loop_
_entity.id
_entity.type
_entity.pdbx_description
1 polymer ?
#
loop_
_entity_poly.entity_id
_entity_poly.type
_entity_poly.pdbx_seq_one_letter_code
_entity_poly.pdbx_strand_id
1 'polypeptide(L)'
;MQNKLEQLEVLVIISDFSLTEEGIGDSSVSTLYEPRLIDKCLEEISWLLSPNVVVAYGNNPKSVGEELLKKWSKRFKRLQYLSVEECKSINDILRQVEDRQLLKTDFLFVYNCATFCSVNLESWIENFRALRKQNKNAVATLIYSEIDVDASSNNSLICFRTCTKKLVNYNLIEGSKGRRYLQTKKDIFLIETTFRTDLFPLNIFICALDFIGHFAGNYDFNCVDNIILDILSNEEVIGQEIYLNILEKNKIENLEEFEKINKIKNSGKKKIKEFPGNCSDISDEEENEEGEEENIKSVGEGNNKQEFTQFILEVRESMQELFEKEKNTSKSLNESEFSNLKLEISSCKLAYNVPMDELPRLIFLSFIGIPGVTQQLALFKKTFDKWMVLWNFYFKKLTTRIGILHALEDFSTENENFCRILPNILHWLNQEKEFLEDEQIILWYSSLNEESPLLLLPKLGELVEWLKEEGEEGD
;
A
#
# COMPACT_ATOMS: atom_id res chain seq x y z
N MET A 1 46.90 20.65 -8.32
CA MET A 1 46.26 20.94 -7.01
C MET A 1 45.76 19.61 -6.46
N GLN A 2 45.90 19.35 -5.17
CA GLN A 2 45.28 18.16 -4.56
C GLN A 2 43.78 18.40 -4.43
N ASN A 3 42.96 17.47 -4.93
CA ASN A 3 41.54 17.49 -4.62
C ASN A 3 41.38 17.30 -3.10
N LYS A 4 40.73 18.26 -2.43
CA LYS A 4 40.10 17.94 -1.14
C LYS A 4 39.02 16.93 -1.44
N LEU A 5 39.23 15.68 -1.04
CA LEU A 5 38.15 14.70 -0.98
C LEU A 5 37.05 15.26 -0.08
N GLU A 6 35.86 15.42 -0.66
CA GLU A 6 34.67 15.88 0.04
C GLU A 6 34.35 14.83 1.11
N GLN A 7 34.42 15.24 2.39
CA GLN A 7 34.28 14.33 3.52
C GLN A 7 32.90 13.69 3.47
N LEU A 8 32.83 12.36 3.52
CA LEU A 8 31.55 11.65 3.53
C LEU A 8 30.78 11.99 4.81
N GLU A 9 29.47 12.15 4.70
CA GLU A 9 28.57 12.17 5.85
C GLU A 9 27.65 10.95 5.77
N VAL A 10 27.31 10.38 6.92
CA VAL A 10 26.58 9.11 7.02
C VAL A 10 25.48 9.27 8.07
N LEU A 11 24.25 8.98 7.70
CA LEU A 11 23.11 8.92 8.61
C LEU A 11 22.70 7.46 8.79
N VAL A 12 22.82 6.96 10.02
CA VAL A 12 22.39 5.61 10.41
C VAL A 12 21.16 5.73 11.31
N ILE A 13 20.02 5.25 10.84
CA ILE A 13 18.80 5.10 11.65
C ILE A 13 18.76 3.65 12.17
N ILE A 14 18.56 3.50 13.48
CA ILE A 14 18.51 2.21 14.17
C ILE A 14 17.14 1.97 14.84
N SER A 15 16.13 2.78 14.49
CA SER A 15 14.73 2.49 14.82
C SER A 15 14.18 1.37 13.95
N ASP A 16 13.32 0.53 14.52
CA ASP A 16 12.40 -0.30 13.75
C ASP A 16 11.02 0.39 13.73
N PHE A 17 10.51 0.64 12.52
CA PHE A 17 9.17 1.21 12.29
C PHE A 17 8.22 0.18 11.63
N SER A 18 8.64 -1.09 11.52
CA SER A 18 7.89 -2.15 10.84
C SER A 18 6.76 -2.78 11.67
N LEU A 19 6.46 -2.21 12.84
CA LEU A 19 5.64 -2.82 13.91
C LEU A 19 4.72 -1.81 14.60
N THR A 20 4.39 -0.67 13.97
CA THR A 20 3.44 0.32 14.51
C THR A 20 1.99 0.00 14.12
N GLU A 21 1.57 -1.23 14.37
CA GLU A 21 0.16 -1.61 14.57
C GLU A 21 -0.06 -1.83 16.08
N GLU A 22 -1.29 -1.69 16.56
CA GLU A 22 -1.50 -1.42 17.99
C GLU A 22 -1.26 -2.62 18.94
N GLY A 23 -0.45 -2.38 19.98
CA GLY A 23 -0.87 -2.76 21.33
C GLY A 23 -0.63 -4.20 21.81
N ILE A 24 0.59 -4.72 21.77
CA ILE A 24 1.07 -5.68 22.79
C ILE A 24 2.33 -5.14 23.47
N GLY A 25 2.23 -4.91 24.78
CA GLY A 25 3.38 -4.60 25.63
C GLY A 25 4.08 -5.87 26.12
N ASP A 26 5.01 -6.42 25.34
CA ASP A 26 6.04 -7.32 25.86
C ASP A 26 7.41 -7.10 25.19
N SER A 27 8.45 -7.45 25.93
CA SER A 27 9.85 -7.06 25.76
C SER A 27 10.63 -7.89 24.72
N SER A 28 9.97 -8.44 23.70
CA SER A 28 10.62 -9.19 22.63
C SER A 28 11.33 -8.27 21.64
N VAL A 29 12.64 -8.09 21.87
CA VAL A 29 13.59 -7.36 21.02
C VAL A 29 13.37 -7.68 19.53
N SER A 30 13.06 -6.66 18.72
CA SER A 30 13.04 -6.79 17.25
C SER A 30 14.40 -7.28 16.76
N THR A 31 14.39 -8.20 15.79
CA THR A 31 15.60 -8.81 15.22
C THR A 31 16.49 -7.83 14.43
N LEU A 32 16.04 -6.59 14.22
CA LEU A 32 16.89 -5.50 13.73
C LEU A 32 17.78 -4.87 14.82
N TYR A 33 17.39 -4.98 16.10
CA TYR A 33 18.14 -4.43 17.25
C TYR A 33 19.05 -5.49 17.90
N GLU A 34 19.87 -6.18 17.09
CA GLU A 34 21.03 -6.89 17.65
C GLU A 34 22.24 -5.95 17.69
N PRO A 35 22.81 -5.65 18.88
CA PRO A 35 23.97 -4.74 19.00
C PRO A 35 25.18 -5.14 18.15
N ARG A 36 25.33 -6.44 17.84
CA ARG A 36 26.37 -6.96 16.96
C ARG A 36 26.25 -6.47 15.51
N LEU A 37 25.03 -6.30 15.00
CA LEU A 37 24.79 -5.79 13.65
C LEU A 37 25.04 -4.28 13.57
N ILE A 38 24.72 -3.55 14.64
CA ILE A 38 25.08 -2.13 14.79
C ILE A 38 26.61 -1.98 14.82
N ASP A 39 27.30 -2.80 15.61
CA ASP A 39 28.76 -2.81 15.68
C ASP A 39 29.42 -3.17 14.34
N LYS A 40 28.92 -4.19 13.63
CA LYS A 40 29.43 -4.60 12.30
C LYS A 40 29.21 -3.49 11.28
N CYS A 41 28.04 -2.85 11.27
CA CYS A 41 27.72 -1.70 10.43
C CYS A 41 28.66 -0.51 10.71
N LEU A 42 28.91 -0.18 11.99
CA LEU A 42 29.86 0.88 12.37
C LEU A 42 31.32 0.50 12.09
N GLU A 43 31.71 -0.77 12.14
CA GLU A 43 33.03 -1.23 11.70
C GLU A 43 33.20 -0.96 10.20
N GLU A 44 32.26 -1.40 9.35
CA GLU A 44 32.26 -1.15 7.90
C GLU A 44 32.27 0.34 7.56
N ILE A 45 31.42 1.15 8.22
CA ILE A 45 31.43 2.61 8.04
C ILE A 45 32.79 3.21 8.47
N SER A 46 33.50 2.63 9.44
CA SER A 46 34.83 3.12 9.86
C SER A 46 35.96 2.83 8.87
N TRP A 47 35.77 1.93 7.90
CA TRP A 47 36.72 1.72 6.79
C TRP A 47 36.54 2.72 5.64
N LEU A 48 35.36 3.34 5.51
CA LEU A 48 35.10 4.39 4.52
C LEU A 48 35.95 5.65 4.77
N LEU A 49 36.06 6.50 3.74
CA LEU A 49 36.87 7.73 3.68
C LEU A 49 36.53 8.82 4.73
N SER A 50 36.89 8.57 5.99
CA SER A 50 36.80 9.46 7.15
C SER A 50 35.41 10.07 7.44
N PRO A 51 34.33 9.27 7.52
CA PRO A 51 32.99 9.82 7.60
C PRO A 51 32.71 10.65 8.85
N ASN A 52 31.82 11.65 8.71
CA ASN A 52 31.06 12.21 9.81
C ASN A 52 29.79 11.37 9.98
N VAL A 53 29.62 10.69 11.11
CA VAL A 53 28.50 9.77 11.34
C VAL A 53 27.48 10.40 12.30
N VAL A 54 26.22 10.40 11.90
CA VAL A 54 25.05 10.69 12.73
C VAL A 54 24.31 9.38 12.95
N VAL A 55 24.23 8.93 14.20
CA VAL A 55 23.42 7.77 14.60
C VAL A 55 22.15 8.28 15.25
N ALA A 56 20.98 7.89 14.72
CA ALA A 56 19.69 8.35 15.20
C ALA A 56 18.79 7.19 15.64
N TYR A 57 18.04 7.41 16.72
CA TYR A 57 17.20 6.40 17.37
C TYR A 57 15.94 7.04 17.96
N GLY A 58 14.76 6.49 17.63
CA GLY A 58 13.48 6.83 18.22
C GLY A 58 13.12 5.97 19.44
N ASN A 59 12.60 6.58 20.51
CA ASN A 59 12.05 5.90 21.70
C ASN A 59 13.02 5.07 22.56
N ASN A 60 14.34 5.27 22.41
CA ASN A 60 15.37 4.55 23.17
C ASN A 60 16.03 5.45 24.23
N PRO A 61 16.19 4.99 25.49
CA PRO A 61 16.88 5.74 26.55
C PRO A 61 18.28 6.22 26.14
N LYS A 62 18.56 7.48 26.49
CA LYS A 62 19.80 8.22 26.20
C LYS A 62 21.09 7.48 26.60
N SER A 63 21.03 6.57 27.57
CA SER A 63 22.16 5.72 28.01
C SER A 63 22.72 4.81 26.92
N VAL A 64 21.89 4.30 25.99
CA VAL A 64 22.37 3.49 24.86
C VAL A 64 23.23 4.33 23.92
N GLY A 65 22.82 5.58 23.67
CA GLY A 65 23.62 6.56 22.94
C GLY A 65 24.96 6.86 23.61
N GLU A 66 24.96 7.04 24.94
CA GLU A 66 26.20 7.26 25.71
C GLU A 66 27.17 6.07 25.61
N GLU A 67 26.67 4.83 25.68
CA GLU A 67 27.51 3.63 25.50
C GLU A 67 28.07 3.52 24.08
N LEU A 68 27.23 3.73 23.06
CA LEU A 68 27.64 3.71 21.65
C LEU A 68 28.70 4.78 21.37
N LEU A 69 28.49 6.02 21.83
CA LEU A 69 29.48 7.10 21.73
C LEU A 69 30.78 6.75 22.45
N LYS A 70 30.72 6.22 23.69
CA LYS A 70 31.90 5.82 24.48
C LYS A 70 32.72 4.71 23.80
N LYS A 71 32.06 3.82 23.06
CA LYS A 71 32.69 2.72 22.30
C LYS A 71 33.30 3.21 20.98
N TRP A 72 32.54 3.95 20.17
CA TRP A 72 32.88 4.21 18.76
C TRP A 72 33.50 5.59 18.50
N SER A 73 33.42 6.56 19.41
CA SER A 73 33.97 7.93 19.23
C SER A 73 35.46 8.00 18.86
N LYS A 74 36.26 6.97 19.15
CA LYS A 74 37.69 6.90 18.79
C LYS A 74 37.95 6.48 17.33
N ARG A 75 36.96 5.89 16.64
CA ARG A 75 37.07 5.46 15.23
C ARG A 75 36.69 6.58 14.26
N PHE A 76 35.87 7.55 14.69
CA PHE A 76 35.28 8.57 13.82
C PHE A 76 35.76 9.98 14.16
N LYS A 77 35.89 10.83 13.14
CA LYS A 77 36.27 12.24 13.30
C LYS A 77 35.11 13.11 13.82
N ARG A 78 33.87 12.76 13.48
CA ARG A 78 32.63 13.26 14.08
C ARG A 78 31.69 12.06 14.23
N LEU A 79 31.28 11.77 15.46
CA LEU A 79 30.20 10.83 15.76
C LEU A 79 29.20 11.58 16.63
N GLN A 80 27.94 11.61 16.21
CA GLN A 80 26.84 12.26 16.93
C GLN A 80 25.72 11.24 17.16
N TYR A 81 25.08 11.30 18.32
CA TYR A 81 23.91 10.50 18.64
C TYR A 81 22.67 11.41 18.78
N LEU A 82 21.57 11.02 18.15
CA LEU A 82 20.28 11.69 18.19
C LEU A 82 19.22 10.73 18.77
N SER A 83 18.85 10.93 20.03
CA SER A 83 17.57 10.39 20.55
C SER A 83 16.43 11.30 20.10
N VAL A 84 15.37 10.71 19.56
CA VAL A 84 14.05 11.33 19.40
C VAL A 84 13.09 10.62 20.35
N GLU A 85 12.34 11.41 21.13
CA GLU A 85 11.32 10.94 22.06
C GLU A 85 9.95 11.06 21.38
N GLU A 86 9.00 10.17 21.70
CA GLU A 86 7.65 10.11 21.08
C GLU A 86 7.65 9.94 19.55
N CYS A 87 8.71 9.31 19.01
CA CYS A 87 8.91 9.06 17.59
C CYS A 87 7.96 7.97 17.07
N LYS A 88 7.12 8.30 16.08
CA LYS A 88 6.18 7.36 15.45
C LYS A 88 6.69 6.85 14.11
N SER A 89 7.33 7.70 13.32
CA SER A 89 7.79 7.34 11.97
C SER A 89 9.22 7.81 11.68
N ILE A 90 9.78 7.37 10.55
CA ILE A 90 11.14 7.75 10.15
C ILE A 90 11.26 9.28 9.90
N ASN A 91 10.13 9.95 9.67
CA ASN A 91 10.06 11.39 9.44
C ASN A 91 10.35 12.19 10.71
N ASP A 92 9.93 11.73 11.89
CA ASP A 92 10.25 12.40 13.16
C ASP A 92 11.76 12.48 13.39
N ILE A 93 12.50 11.48 12.92
CA ILE A 93 13.96 11.48 12.91
C ILE A 93 14.51 12.41 11.83
N LEU A 94 14.01 12.32 10.60
CA LEU A 94 14.53 13.12 9.48
C LEU A 94 14.27 14.63 9.66
N ARG A 95 13.09 15.03 10.17
CA ARG A 95 12.80 16.39 10.66
C ARG A 95 13.83 16.84 11.70
N GLN A 96 14.09 16.03 12.73
CA GLN A 96 15.08 16.36 13.78
C GLN A 96 16.54 16.36 13.29
N VAL A 97 16.86 15.72 12.16
CA VAL A 97 18.17 15.81 11.49
C VAL A 97 18.30 17.13 10.73
N GLU A 98 17.23 17.55 10.04
CA GLU A 98 17.15 18.77 9.23
C GLU A 98 17.10 20.04 10.11
N ASP A 99 16.18 20.09 11.08
CA ASP A 99 16.03 21.18 12.07
C ASP A 99 17.35 21.56 12.75
N ARG A 100 18.16 20.53 13.04
CA ARG A 100 19.44 20.65 13.75
C ARG A 100 20.64 20.76 12.80
N GLN A 101 20.42 20.71 11.48
CA GLN A 101 21.43 20.77 10.42
C GLN A 101 22.63 19.84 10.69
N LEU A 102 22.33 18.59 11.06
CA LEU A 102 23.34 17.58 11.41
C LEU A 102 24.12 17.07 10.19
N LEU A 103 23.58 17.29 8.99
CA LEU A 103 24.19 16.99 7.70
C LEU A 103 24.37 18.28 6.88
N LYS A 104 25.39 18.30 6.02
CA LYS A 104 25.89 19.51 5.31
C LYS A 104 26.37 19.26 3.89
N THR A 105 26.39 18.01 3.44
CA THR A 105 26.71 17.60 2.07
C THR A 105 25.93 16.35 1.70
N ASP A 106 25.95 15.97 0.42
CA ASP A 106 25.52 14.64 -0.06
C ASP A 106 26.09 13.52 0.84
N PHE A 107 25.22 12.60 1.27
CA PHE A 107 25.40 11.69 2.39
C PHE A 107 24.97 10.26 2.07
N LEU A 108 25.47 9.31 2.87
CA LEU A 108 25.08 7.90 2.82
C LEU A 108 23.99 7.65 3.86
N PHE A 109 22.81 7.23 3.42
CA PHE A 109 21.66 6.93 4.27
C PHE A 109 21.55 5.42 4.51
N VAL A 110 21.51 5.01 5.78
CA VAL A 110 21.41 3.60 6.20
C VAL A 110 20.27 3.50 7.20
N TYR A 111 19.15 2.88 6.81
CA TYR A 111 18.02 2.62 7.71
C TYR A 111 17.75 1.11 7.90
N ASN A 112 18.73 0.28 7.52
CA ASN A 112 18.85 -1.12 7.93
C ASN A 112 20.34 -1.47 8.11
N CYS A 113 20.76 -1.84 9.31
CA CYS A 113 22.16 -2.18 9.58
C CYS A 113 22.56 -3.60 9.10
N ALA A 114 21.60 -4.51 8.96
CA ALA A 114 21.88 -5.91 8.60
C ALA A 114 22.38 -6.06 7.16
N THR A 115 21.77 -5.30 6.24
CA THR A 115 22.07 -5.27 4.80
C THR A 115 23.34 -4.53 4.45
N PHE A 116 23.80 -3.59 5.30
CA PHE A 116 24.99 -2.77 5.05
C PHE A 116 26.28 -3.60 4.94
N CYS A 117 26.36 -4.68 5.71
CA CYS A 117 27.59 -5.41 5.99
C CYS A 117 28.03 -6.38 4.88
N SER A 118 27.80 -6.07 3.60
CA SER A 118 28.07 -6.97 2.46
C SER A 118 28.32 -6.25 1.12
N VAL A 119 28.66 -4.96 1.11
CA VAL A 119 28.70 -4.16 -0.13
C VAL A 119 29.89 -3.19 -0.19
N ASN A 120 30.64 -3.20 -1.30
CA ASN A 120 31.63 -2.14 -1.57
C ASN A 120 30.92 -0.90 -2.15
N LEU A 121 30.80 0.14 -1.32
CA LEU A 121 30.06 1.36 -1.64
C LEU A 121 30.93 2.48 -2.24
N GLU A 122 32.28 2.39 -2.18
CA GLU A 122 33.16 3.51 -2.55
C GLU A 122 32.97 3.93 -4.01
N SER A 123 33.00 2.95 -4.93
CA SER A 123 32.80 3.20 -6.36
C SER A 123 31.42 3.80 -6.68
N TRP A 124 30.40 3.48 -5.89
CA TRP A 124 29.04 3.98 -6.06
C TRP A 124 28.87 5.41 -5.51
N ILE A 125 29.56 5.73 -4.41
CA ILE A 125 29.64 7.09 -3.87
C ILE A 125 30.38 8.01 -4.85
N GLU A 126 31.46 7.53 -5.49
CA GLU A 126 32.15 8.28 -6.55
C GLU A 126 31.28 8.44 -7.80
N ASN A 127 30.58 7.39 -8.25
CA ASN A 127 29.65 7.47 -9.37
C ASN A 127 28.49 8.46 -9.11
N PHE A 128 27.89 8.44 -7.91
CA PHE A 128 26.84 9.42 -7.55
C PHE A 128 27.39 10.85 -7.52
N ARG A 129 28.59 11.06 -6.95
CA ARG A 129 29.26 12.37 -6.96
C ARG A 129 29.60 12.84 -8.38
N ALA A 130 29.91 11.94 -9.30
CA ALA A 130 30.11 12.26 -10.72
C ALA A 130 28.80 12.58 -11.45
N LEU A 131 27.72 11.86 -11.12
CA LEU A 131 26.37 12.10 -11.63
C LEU A 131 25.85 13.47 -11.17
N ARG A 132 25.89 13.78 -9.87
CA ARG A 132 25.51 15.08 -9.27
C ARG A 132 26.20 16.28 -9.91
N LYS A 133 27.44 16.10 -10.37
CA LYS A 133 28.25 17.15 -11.04
C LYS A 133 27.81 17.43 -12.48
N GLN A 134 27.16 16.47 -13.15
CA GLN A 134 26.58 16.61 -14.48
C GLN A 134 25.09 16.98 -14.40
N ASN A 135 24.39 16.44 -13.40
CA ASN A 135 22.96 16.52 -13.22
C ASN A 135 22.62 16.83 -11.75
N LYS A 136 22.23 18.07 -11.47
CA LYS A 136 21.84 18.51 -10.12
C LYS A 136 20.47 18.01 -9.67
N ASN A 137 19.70 17.42 -10.58
CA ASN A 137 18.35 16.92 -10.30
C ASN A 137 18.39 15.48 -9.77
N ALA A 138 19.49 14.75 -9.99
CA ALA A 138 19.75 13.49 -9.31
C ALA A 138 19.75 13.72 -7.79
N VAL A 139 18.77 13.13 -7.08
CA VAL A 139 18.56 13.35 -5.64
C VAL A 139 18.94 12.14 -4.80
N ALA A 140 18.69 10.92 -5.28
CA ALA A 140 19.02 9.69 -4.59
C ALA A 140 19.48 8.59 -5.56
N THR A 141 20.40 7.74 -5.11
CA THR A 141 20.68 6.45 -5.72
C THR A 141 20.35 5.35 -4.72
N LEU A 142 19.35 4.53 -5.05
CA LEU A 142 18.90 3.40 -4.24
C LEU A 142 19.76 2.17 -4.53
N ILE A 143 19.93 1.30 -3.55
CA ILE A 143 20.72 0.07 -3.68
C ILE A 143 19.82 -1.16 -3.51
N TYR A 144 19.91 -2.05 -4.49
CA TYR A 144 19.18 -3.33 -4.53
C TYR A 144 20.15 -4.50 -4.70
N SER A 145 19.76 -5.69 -4.22
CA SER A 145 20.44 -6.95 -4.51
C SER A 145 19.56 -7.90 -5.32
N GLU A 146 20.17 -8.71 -6.18
CA GLU A 146 19.48 -9.78 -6.90
C GLU A 146 19.23 -11.00 -6.00
N ILE A 147 18.01 -11.54 -6.01
CA ILE A 147 17.61 -12.75 -5.26
C ILE A 147 16.95 -13.76 -6.21
N ASP A 148 17.05 -15.05 -5.91
CA ASP A 148 16.36 -16.09 -6.69
C ASP A 148 14.83 -15.94 -6.58
N VAL A 149 14.15 -16.07 -7.73
CA VAL A 149 12.70 -15.83 -7.89
C VAL A 149 11.83 -16.76 -7.03
N ASP A 150 12.38 -17.89 -6.57
CA ASP A 150 11.73 -18.83 -5.65
C ASP A 150 11.47 -18.24 -4.24
N ALA A 151 12.03 -17.07 -3.93
CA ALA A 151 11.70 -16.29 -2.73
C ALA A 151 10.33 -15.60 -2.89
N SER A 152 9.26 -16.39 -2.77
CA SER A 152 7.87 -16.02 -3.06
C SER A 152 7.22 -15.06 -2.05
N SER A 153 7.81 -13.88 -1.83
CA SER A 153 7.24 -12.79 -1.02
C SER A 153 7.61 -11.36 -1.47
N ASN A 154 8.45 -11.18 -2.50
CA ASN A 154 8.71 -9.86 -3.06
C ASN A 154 7.56 -9.43 -3.99
N ASN A 155 6.67 -8.58 -3.46
CA ASN A 155 5.60 -7.96 -4.24
C ASN A 155 6.03 -6.67 -4.97
N SER A 156 7.28 -6.21 -4.87
CA SER A 156 7.73 -4.98 -5.54
C SER A 156 8.09 -5.22 -7.01
N LEU A 157 7.56 -4.40 -7.92
CA LEU A 157 8.07 -4.26 -9.29
C LEU A 157 8.87 -2.96 -9.43
N ILE A 158 10.10 -3.10 -9.91
CA ILE A 158 11.03 -1.99 -10.10
C ILE A 158 11.27 -1.80 -11.59
N CYS A 159 10.99 -0.60 -12.09
CA CYS A 159 11.08 -0.25 -13.50
C CYS A 159 12.09 0.89 -13.69
N PHE A 160 13.12 0.69 -14.51
CA PHE A 160 14.19 1.67 -14.70
C PHE A 160 14.64 1.76 -16.17
N ARG A 161 15.15 2.91 -16.60
CA ARG A 161 15.69 3.07 -17.97
C ARG A 161 16.93 2.19 -18.13
N THR A 162 16.93 1.32 -19.14
CA THR A 162 17.96 0.28 -19.32
C THR A 162 19.38 0.87 -19.40
N CYS A 163 19.51 2.01 -20.09
CA CYS A 163 20.77 2.70 -20.37
C CYS A 163 21.29 3.61 -19.24
N THR A 164 20.43 4.29 -18.47
CA THR A 164 20.87 5.25 -17.43
C THR A 164 20.68 4.76 -15.99
N LYS A 165 19.92 3.68 -15.78
CA LYS A 165 19.45 3.21 -14.47
C LYS A 165 18.66 4.26 -13.66
N LYS A 166 18.13 5.30 -14.31
CA LYS A 166 17.10 6.18 -13.73
C LYS A 166 15.88 5.31 -13.41
N LEU A 167 15.39 5.38 -12.17
CA LEU A 167 14.13 4.80 -11.73
C LEU A 167 12.97 5.53 -12.43
N VAL A 168 12.00 4.77 -12.93
CA VAL A 168 10.85 5.28 -13.69
C VAL A 168 9.53 4.84 -13.08
N ASN A 169 9.48 3.66 -12.47
CA ASN A 169 8.36 3.24 -11.64
C ASN A 169 8.83 2.37 -10.48
N TYR A 170 8.14 2.48 -9.35
CA TYR A 170 8.37 1.69 -8.15
C TYR A 170 7.02 1.39 -7.52
N ASN A 171 6.46 0.22 -7.84
CA ASN A 171 5.13 -0.16 -7.37
C ASN A 171 5.20 -1.44 -6.55
N LEU A 172 4.28 -1.58 -5.61
CA LEU A 172 3.82 -2.88 -5.18
C LEU A 172 2.88 -3.46 -6.25
N ILE A 173 2.95 -4.76 -6.44
CA ILE A 173 2.15 -5.53 -7.40
C ILE A 173 0.93 -6.03 -6.63
N GLU A 174 -0.23 -5.41 -6.86
CA GLU A 174 -1.48 -5.77 -6.19
C GLU A 174 -1.93 -7.19 -6.55
N GLY A 175 -2.47 -7.90 -5.55
CA GLY A 175 -2.59 -9.36 -5.52
C GLY A 175 -4.03 -9.92 -5.60
N SER A 176 -4.95 -9.22 -6.24
CA SER A 176 -6.38 -9.56 -6.23
C SER A 176 -6.68 -10.94 -6.87
N LYS A 177 -7.31 -11.82 -6.07
CA LYS A 177 -7.76 -13.19 -6.42
C LYS A 177 -6.67 -14.02 -7.14
N GLY A 178 -5.43 -13.96 -6.65
CA GLY A 178 -4.29 -14.74 -7.13
C GLY A 178 -3.67 -14.24 -8.45
N ARG A 179 -4.16 -13.12 -9.00
CA ARG A 179 -3.54 -12.42 -10.12
C ARG A 179 -2.70 -11.26 -9.60
N ARG A 180 -1.74 -10.82 -10.41
CA ARG A 180 -0.75 -9.80 -10.05
C ARG A 180 -0.76 -8.69 -11.10
N TYR A 181 -1.12 -7.47 -10.69
CA TYR A 181 -1.39 -6.35 -11.59
C TYR A 181 -0.37 -5.22 -11.47
N LEU A 182 -0.29 -4.36 -12.49
CA LEU A 182 0.56 -3.18 -12.51
C LEU A 182 -0.15 -2.02 -13.22
N GLN A 183 -0.57 -1.02 -12.45
CA GLN A 183 -0.97 0.28 -12.97
C GLN A 183 0.28 1.16 -13.18
N THR A 184 0.50 1.67 -14.40
CA THR A 184 1.69 2.49 -14.69
C THR A 184 1.48 3.43 -15.88
N LYS A 185 2.18 4.57 -15.92
CA LYS A 185 2.04 5.59 -16.98
C LYS A 185 2.48 5.00 -18.33
N LYS A 186 1.69 5.19 -19.38
CA LYS A 186 1.90 4.56 -20.71
C LYS A 186 3.28 4.89 -21.32
N ASP A 187 3.80 6.08 -21.08
CA ASP A 187 5.04 6.59 -21.66
C ASP A 187 6.29 5.81 -21.22
N ILE A 188 6.17 5.06 -20.12
CA ILE A 188 7.22 4.18 -19.58
C ILE A 188 7.53 3.03 -20.57
N PHE A 189 6.56 2.62 -21.38
CA PHE A 189 6.72 1.62 -22.45
C PHE A 189 7.20 2.22 -23.79
N LEU A 190 7.30 3.56 -23.92
CA LEU A 190 7.78 4.23 -25.13
C LEU A 190 9.31 4.39 -25.17
N ILE A 191 9.99 4.03 -24.08
CA ILE A 191 11.43 4.16 -23.86
C ILE A 191 11.99 2.78 -23.49
N GLU A 192 13.27 2.53 -23.77
CA GLU A 192 13.95 1.28 -23.37
C GLU A 192 14.02 1.17 -21.83
N THR A 193 13.06 0.47 -21.24
CA THR A 193 12.91 0.24 -19.80
C THR A 193 13.07 -1.23 -19.45
N THR A 194 13.78 -1.50 -18.35
CA THR A 194 13.92 -2.81 -17.73
C THR A 194 12.92 -2.93 -16.58
N PHE A 195 12.22 -4.05 -16.50
CA PHE A 195 11.25 -4.39 -15.44
C PHE A 195 11.83 -5.56 -14.62
N ARG A 196 11.83 -5.46 -13.28
CA ARG A 196 12.38 -6.52 -12.39
C ARG A 196 11.54 -6.71 -11.12
N THR A 197 11.30 -7.98 -10.77
CA THR A 197 10.66 -8.44 -9.52
C THR A 197 11.62 -9.22 -8.60
N ASP A 198 12.82 -9.49 -9.09
CA ASP A 198 13.89 -10.28 -8.45
C ASP A 198 14.92 -9.42 -7.71
N LEU A 199 14.58 -8.14 -7.49
CA LEU A 199 15.36 -7.18 -6.72
C LEU A 199 14.83 -7.07 -5.30
N PHE A 200 15.74 -7.02 -4.33
CA PHE A 200 15.45 -6.80 -2.92
C PHE A 200 16.08 -5.48 -2.43
N PRO A 201 15.34 -4.61 -1.72
CA PRO A 201 15.84 -3.31 -1.25
C PRO A 201 16.85 -3.49 -0.11
N LEU A 202 18.08 -2.99 -0.27
CA LEU A 202 19.05 -3.04 0.82
C LEU A 202 18.82 -1.96 1.88
N ASN A 203 17.91 -1.00 1.68
CA ASN A 203 17.66 0.14 2.59
C ASN A 203 18.94 0.95 2.90
N ILE A 204 19.81 1.07 1.88
CA ILE A 204 21.03 1.87 1.84
C ILE A 204 20.93 2.78 0.63
N PHE A 205 20.84 4.09 0.80
CA PHE A 205 20.77 5.05 -0.31
C PHE A 205 21.97 6.00 -0.27
N ILE A 206 22.35 6.53 -1.43
CA ILE A 206 23.31 7.64 -1.53
C ILE A 206 22.50 8.86 -1.96
N CYS A 207 22.38 9.85 -1.08
CA CYS A 207 21.42 10.94 -1.19
C CYS A 207 22.09 12.32 -1.23
N ALA A 208 21.46 13.24 -1.93
CA ALA A 208 21.64 14.67 -1.77
C ALA A 208 20.93 15.16 -0.50
N LEU A 209 21.37 16.30 0.08
CA LEU A 209 20.62 16.96 1.17
C LEU A 209 19.17 17.26 0.76
N ASP A 210 18.97 17.60 -0.52
CA ASP A 210 17.66 17.90 -1.13
C ASP A 210 16.62 16.80 -0.85
N PHE A 211 17.04 15.55 -0.61
CA PHE A 211 16.19 14.42 -0.24
C PHE A 211 15.55 14.57 1.15
N ILE A 212 16.30 15.07 2.14
CA ILE A 212 15.77 15.23 3.51
C ILE A 212 14.81 16.41 3.56
N GLY A 213 15.12 17.52 2.87
CA GLY A 213 14.24 18.69 2.81
C GLY A 213 12.83 18.35 2.33
N HIS A 214 12.72 17.54 1.25
CA HIS A 214 11.42 17.04 0.76
C HIS A 214 10.73 16.06 1.71
N PHE A 215 11.50 15.25 2.46
CA PHE A 215 10.92 14.32 3.44
C PHE A 215 10.37 15.05 4.66
N ALA A 216 11.16 15.98 5.21
CA ALA A 216 10.84 16.75 6.41
C ALA A 216 9.73 17.79 6.17
N GLY A 217 9.62 18.33 4.95
CA GLY A 217 8.58 19.28 4.58
C GLY A 217 7.18 18.67 4.44
N ASN A 218 7.08 17.39 4.10
CA ASN A 218 5.81 16.66 3.93
C ASN A 218 5.51 15.85 5.20
N TYR A 219 4.51 16.28 5.98
CA TYR A 219 4.31 15.73 7.33
C TYR A 219 3.86 14.26 7.32
N ASP A 220 3.08 13.88 6.31
CA ASP A 220 2.37 12.60 6.18
C ASP A 220 3.22 11.47 5.58
N PHE A 221 4.48 11.76 5.22
CA PHE A 221 5.41 10.74 4.72
C PHE A 221 5.95 9.91 5.88
N ASN A 222 5.37 8.74 6.14
CA ASN A 222 5.74 7.90 7.30
C ASN A 222 6.83 6.85 6.98
N CYS A 223 6.96 6.42 5.73
CA CYS A 223 7.99 5.50 5.27
C CYS A 223 8.82 6.09 4.11
N VAL A 224 9.93 5.43 3.78
CA VAL A 224 10.85 5.87 2.73
C VAL A 224 10.27 5.68 1.32
N ASP A 225 9.30 4.79 1.17
CA ASP A 225 8.58 4.56 -0.08
C ASP A 225 7.69 5.77 -0.44
N ASN A 226 7.13 6.48 0.55
CA ASN A 226 6.25 7.63 0.33
C ASN A 226 6.94 8.78 -0.43
N ILE A 227 8.26 8.99 -0.25
CA ILE A 227 9.02 10.00 -1.01
C ILE A 227 9.49 9.48 -2.37
N ILE A 228 9.77 8.18 -2.50
CA ILE A 228 10.13 7.58 -3.79
C ILE A 228 8.93 7.68 -4.75
N LEU A 229 7.74 7.34 -4.26
CA LEU A 229 6.48 7.49 -4.99
C LEU A 229 6.20 8.95 -5.36
N ASP A 230 6.32 9.87 -4.41
CA ASP A 230 6.08 11.31 -4.65
C ASP A 230 6.99 11.88 -5.76
N ILE A 231 8.31 11.64 -5.68
CA ILE A 231 9.28 12.13 -6.66
C ILE A 231 9.02 11.53 -8.06
N LEU A 232 8.56 10.28 -8.16
CA LEU A 232 8.23 9.63 -9.44
C LEU A 232 6.89 10.12 -10.02
N SER A 233 5.86 10.25 -9.18
CA SER A 233 4.55 10.73 -9.60
C SER A 233 4.60 12.16 -10.09
N ASN A 234 5.29 13.02 -9.33
CA ASN A 234 5.35 14.46 -9.51
C ASN A 234 6.65 14.95 -10.19
N GLU A 235 7.29 14.09 -11.02
CA GLU A 235 8.56 14.39 -11.72
C GLU A 235 8.52 15.72 -12.48
N GLU A 236 7.39 16.09 -13.10
CA GLU A 236 7.23 17.35 -13.85
C GLU A 236 7.29 18.62 -12.97
N VAL A 237 6.94 18.51 -11.69
CA VAL A 237 6.84 19.64 -10.75
C VAL A 237 8.06 19.69 -9.82
N ILE A 238 8.44 18.54 -9.25
CA ILE A 238 9.60 18.42 -8.35
C ILE A 238 10.90 18.46 -9.16
N GLY A 239 10.87 17.97 -10.41
CA GLY A 239 12.00 18.00 -11.34
C GLY A 239 13.17 17.10 -10.98
N GLN A 240 13.07 16.29 -9.91
CA GLN A 240 14.16 15.46 -9.39
C GLN A 240 14.15 14.03 -9.95
N GLU A 241 15.31 13.37 -9.84
CA GLU A 241 15.54 12.05 -10.44
C GLU A 241 16.17 11.08 -9.44
N ILE A 242 15.60 9.87 -9.36
CA ILE A 242 16.11 8.76 -8.55
C ILE A 242 16.80 7.75 -9.49
N TYR A 243 17.89 7.15 -9.02
CA TYR A 243 18.70 6.18 -9.77
C TYR A 243 18.89 4.88 -8.99
N LEU A 244 19.30 3.80 -9.68
CA LEU A 244 19.50 2.47 -9.08
C LEU A 244 20.93 1.95 -9.28
N ASN A 245 21.50 1.40 -8.21
CA ASN A 245 22.61 0.44 -8.27
C ASN A 245 22.09 -0.96 -7.90
N ILE A 246 22.51 -1.97 -8.67
CA ILE A 246 22.12 -3.37 -8.47
C ILE A 246 23.38 -4.19 -8.14
N LEU A 247 23.33 -4.93 -7.03
CA LEU A 247 24.36 -5.85 -6.59
C LEU A 247 24.09 -7.25 -7.13
N GLU A 248 24.96 -7.68 -8.05
CA GLU A 248 24.93 -9.05 -8.60
C GLU A 248 25.07 -10.09 -7.49
N LYS A 249 24.24 -11.14 -7.54
CA LYS A 249 24.13 -12.22 -6.53
C LYS A 249 25.48 -12.77 -6.03
N ASN A 250 26.47 -12.88 -6.91
CA ASN A 250 27.79 -13.48 -6.65
C ASN A 250 28.73 -12.64 -5.76
N LYS A 251 28.30 -11.49 -5.22
CA LYS A 251 29.14 -10.55 -4.45
C LYS A 251 28.73 -10.39 -2.98
N ILE A 252 27.74 -11.15 -2.50
CA ILE A 252 27.20 -11.04 -1.14
C ILE A 252 27.83 -12.14 -0.26
N GLU A 253 28.83 -11.79 0.54
CA GLU A 253 29.63 -12.78 1.30
C GLU A 253 28.88 -13.45 2.48
N ASN A 254 27.69 -12.96 2.87
CA ASN A 254 26.93 -13.46 4.01
C ASN A 254 25.45 -13.80 3.71
N LEU A 255 25.14 -14.31 2.51
CA LEU A 255 23.78 -14.71 2.10
C LEU A 255 23.05 -15.59 3.14
N GLU A 256 23.76 -16.54 3.76
CA GLU A 256 23.17 -17.44 4.75
C GLU A 256 22.66 -16.76 6.03
N GLU A 257 23.32 -15.70 6.53
CA GLU A 257 22.84 -14.97 7.72
C GLU A 257 21.60 -14.15 7.37
N PHE A 258 21.64 -13.47 6.23
CA PHE A 258 20.55 -12.66 5.68
C PHE A 258 19.29 -13.50 5.42
N GLU A 259 19.43 -14.67 4.79
CA GLU A 259 18.32 -15.61 4.61
C GLU A 259 17.73 -16.10 5.94
N LYS A 260 18.57 -16.37 6.96
CA LYS A 260 18.10 -16.84 8.27
C LYS A 260 17.31 -15.75 9.00
N ILE A 261 17.76 -14.49 8.94
CA ILE A 261 17.03 -13.35 9.52
C ILE A 261 15.66 -13.16 8.84
N ASN A 262 15.60 -13.24 7.51
CA ASN A 262 14.33 -13.13 6.78
C ASN A 262 13.40 -14.34 7.00
N LYS A 263 13.95 -15.56 7.08
CA LYS A 263 13.17 -16.76 7.48
C LYS A 263 12.64 -16.65 8.91
N ILE A 264 13.34 -15.97 9.83
CA ILE A 264 12.82 -15.70 11.17
C ILE A 264 11.60 -14.79 11.12
N LYS A 265 11.61 -13.68 10.35
CA LYS A 265 10.44 -12.81 10.15
C LYS A 265 9.20 -13.61 9.72
N ASN A 266 9.36 -14.46 8.69
CA ASN A 266 8.24 -15.25 8.15
C ASN A 266 7.83 -16.44 9.05
N SER A 267 8.62 -16.78 10.09
CA SER A 267 8.34 -17.91 11.00
C SER A 267 7.55 -17.54 12.27
N GLY A 268 7.21 -16.25 12.47
CA GLY A 268 6.53 -15.78 13.68
C GLY A 268 5.16 -16.41 13.94
N LYS A 269 4.42 -16.80 12.89
CA LYS A 269 3.11 -17.47 12.97
C LYS A 269 3.25 -18.95 13.40
N LYS A 270 3.63 -19.19 14.66
CA LYS A 270 3.66 -20.53 15.29
C LYS A 270 2.24 -21.09 15.42
N LYS A 271 1.98 -22.26 14.81
CA LYS A 271 0.69 -22.97 14.91
C LYS A 271 0.32 -23.29 16.36
N ILE A 272 -0.83 -22.77 16.81
CA ILE A 272 -1.56 -23.21 18.01
C ILE A 272 -2.53 -24.34 17.58
N LYS A 273 -2.99 -25.17 18.53
CA LYS A 273 -3.91 -26.29 18.27
C LYS A 273 -5.37 -25.88 18.50
N GLU A 274 -6.25 -26.33 17.61
CA GLU A 274 -7.70 -26.16 17.71
C GLU A 274 -8.35 -27.25 18.57
N PHE A 275 -9.40 -26.88 19.33
CA PHE A 275 -10.61 -27.66 19.72
C PHE A 275 -11.28 -26.99 20.96
N PRO A 276 -12.61 -26.94 21.07
CA PRO A 276 -13.58 -26.35 20.14
C PRO A 276 -14.48 -25.28 20.84
N GLY A 277 -15.18 -24.45 20.05
CA GLY A 277 -16.48 -23.88 20.47
C GLY A 277 -16.65 -22.36 20.39
N ASN A 278 -17.66 -21.97 19.60
CA ASN A 278 -18.36 -20.68 19.51
C ASN A 278 -17.60 -19.41 19.05
N CYS A 279 -18.32 -18.69 18.18
CA CYS A 279 -18.38 -17.25 17.87
C CYS A 279 -17.43 -16.29 18.63
N SER A 280 -16.90 -15.24 17.99
CA SER A 280 -17.66 -14.34 17.10
C SER A 280 -16.83 -13.58 16.06
N ASP A 281 -17.41 -13.43 14.87
CA ASP A 281 -17.49 -12.23 14.00
C ASP A 281 -16.15 -11.60 13.50
N ILE A 282 -15.78 -11.75 12.21
CA ILE A 282 -16.15 -10.89 11.04
C ILE A 282 -15.33 -9.56 11.07
N SER A 283 -14.09 -9.52 10.53
CA SER A 283 -13.63 -9.40 9.11
C SER A 283 -13.37 -7.94 8.66
N ASP A 284 -12.14 -7.56 8.24
CA ASP A 284 -11.63 -7.02 6.92
C ASP A 284 -12.02 -5.67 6.20
N GLU A 285 -11.00 -5.02 5.56
CA GLU A 285 -10.89 -4.05 4.38
C GLU A 285 -11.88 -2.85 4.28
N GLU A 286 -11.85 -1.72 3.49
CA GLU A 286 -10.98 -0.67 2.83
C GLU A 286 -11.75 0.67 2.47
N GLU A 287 -12.30 0.92 1.25
CA GLU A 287 -13.25 2.04 0.84
C GLU A 287 -13.66 3.12 1.88
N ASN A 288 -13.03 4.29 2.06
CA ASN A 288 -12.20 5.05 1.11
C ASN A 288 -13.16 5.74 0.04
N GLU A 289 -12.93 6.94 -0.57
CA GLU A 289 -13.41 7.38 -1.96
C GLU A 289 -12.48 8.54 -2.62
N GLU A 290 -12.60 9.06 -3.89
CA GLU A 290 -11.71 10.07 -4.62
C GLU A 290 -12.21 11.56 -4.84
N GLY A 291 -11.37 12.51 -5.25
CA GLY A 291 -11.86 13.69 -5.98
C GLY A 291 -10.76 14.53 -6.61
N GLU A 292 -10.82 14.71 -7.94
CA GLU A 292 -9.68 15.14 -8.77
C GLU A 292 -8.57 14.05 -8.81
N GLU A 293 -7.82 13.93 -9.92
CA GLU A 293 -6.85 12.83 -10.13
C GLU A 293 -5.52 13.06 -9.38
N GLU A 294 -5.58 13.21 -8.05
CA GLU A 294 -4.40 13.29 -7.18
C GLU A 294 -3.86 11.90 -6.80
N ASN A 295 -2.58 11.83 -6.41
CA ASN A 295 -1.85 10.58 -6.23
C ASN A 295 -2.18 9.89 -4.90
N ILE A 296 -2.98 8.84 -4.95
CA ILE A 296 -3.26 7.97 -3.79
C ILE A 296 -2.15 6.90 -3.64
N LYS A 297 -1.75 6.67 -2.39
CA LYS A 297 -0.75 5.65 -1.98
C LYS A 297 -1.46 4.60 -1.14
N SER A 298 -1.40 3.33 -1.54
CA SER A 298 -1.99 2.24 -0.76
C SER A 298 -1.19 1.98 0.53
N VAL A 299 -1.91 1.89 1.65
CA VAL A 299 -1.42 1.54 2.99
C VAL A 299 -2.01 0.17 3.37
N GLY A 300 -1.41 -0.49 4.38
CA GLY A 300 -1.67 -1.90 4.66
C GLY A 300 -3.09 -2.23 5.15
N GLU A 301 -3.56 -3.40 4.69
CA GLU A 301 -4.90 -4.03 4.79
C GLU A 301 -5.61 -4.00 6.16
N GLY A 302 -4.97 -3.53 7.23
CA GLY A 302 -5.51 -3.44 8.60
C GLY A 302 -6.29 -2.16 8.91
N ASN A 303 -5.71 -0.97 8.65
CA ASN A 303 -6.41 0.32 8.84
C ASN A 303 -7.69 0.35 8.01
N ASN A 304 -7.53 -0.15 6.79
CA ASN A 304 -8.49 -0.27 5.71
C ASN A 304 -9.89 -0.69 6.23
N LYS A 305 -10.05 -1.64 7.18
CA LYS A 305 -11.42 -1.96 7.65
C LYS A 305 -12.21 -0.76 8.14
N GLN A 306 -11.57 0.02 8.99
CA GLN A 306 -12.27 1.08 9.71
C GLN A 306 -12.79 2.13 8.72
N GLU A 307 -12.17 2.21 7.54
CA GLU A 307 -12.56 3.04 6.40
C GLU A 307 -13.77 2.45 5.62
N PHE A 308 -13.85 1.15 5.18
CA PHE A 308 -15.09 0.56 4.56
C PHE A 308 -16.23 0.87 5.52
N THR A 309 -16.02 0.49 6.78
CA THR A 309 -17.08 0.45 7.78
C THR A 309 -17.65 1.85 8.01
N GLN A 310 -16.78 2.87 8.11
CA GLN A 310 -17.23 4.25 8.31
C GLN A 310 -17.90 4.82 7.06
N PHE A 311 -17.35 4.58 5.87
CA PHE A 311 -17.96 5.00 4.61
C PHE A 311 -19.34 4.35 4.39
N ILE A 312 -19.45 3.03 4.58
CA ILE A 312 -20.71 2.28 4.51
C ILE A 312 -21.74 3.00 5.37
N LEU A 313 -21.38 3.31 6.62
CA LEU A 313 -22.31 3.90 7.59
C LEU A 313 -22.77 5.31 7.17
N GLU A 314 -21.85 6.20 6.81
CA GLU A 314 -22.19 7.59 6.46
C GLU A 314 -22.94 7.68 5.13
N VAL A 315 -22.50 6.95 4.10
CA VAL A 315 -23.24 6.90 2.81
C VAL A 315 -24.58 6.19 2.97
N ARG A 316 -24.68 5.14 3.79
CA ARG A 316 -25.97 4.50 4.13
C ARG A 316 -26.89 5.45 4.91
N GLU A 317 -26.37 6.34 5.75
CA GLU A 317 -27.18 7.34 6.46
C GLU A 317 -27.77 8.37 5.49
N SER A 318 -26.96 9.02 4.64
CA SER A 318 -27.44 9.89 3.55
C SER A 318 -28.44 9.19 2.62
N MET A 319 -28.17 7.93 2.26
CA MET A 319 -29.08 7.13 1.45
C MET A 319 -30.39 6.78 2.19
N GLN A 320 -30.33 6.48 3.50
CA GLN A 320 -31.50 6.18 4.32
C GLN A 320 -32.38 7.43 4.51
N GLU A 321 -31.80 8.62 4.73
CA GLU A 321 -32.57 9.86 4.78
C GLU A 321 -33.41 10.05 3.52
N LEU A 322 -32.83 9.85 2.34
CA LEU A 322 -33.55 9.96 1.06
C LEU A 322 -34.62 8.89 0.89
N PHE A 323 -34.36 7.64 1.31
CA PHE A 323 -35.33 6.55 1.30
C PHE A 323 -36.53 6.82 2.22
N GLU A 324 -36.30 7.30 3.44
CA GLU A 324 -37.34 7.67 4.39
C GLU A 324 -38.12 8.92 3.94
N LYS A 325 -37.43 9.93 3.40
CA LYS A 325 -38.03 11.12 2.82
C LYS A 325 -38.95 10.81 1.64
N GLU A 326 -38.56 9.89 0.75
CA GLU A 326 -39.40 9.39 -0.34
C GLU A 326 -40.67 8.70 0.21
N LYS A 327 -40.48 7.77 1.15
CA LYS A 327 -41.55 7.02 1.82
C LYS A 327 -42.56 7.93 2.51
N ASN A 328 -42.10 9.02 3.14
CA ASN A 328 -42.95 9.95 3.88
C ASN A 328 -43.63 11.00 2.99
N THR A 329 -42.97 11.47 1.92
CA THR A 329 -43.44 12.64 1.14
C THR A 329 -44.41 12.27 0.01
N SER A 330 -44.49 10.99 -0.40
CA SER A 330 -45.30 10.50 -1.54
C SER A 330 -45.02 11.19 -2.89
N LYS A 331 -43.93 11.95 -2.98
CA LYS A 331 -43.45 12.68 -4.16
C LYS A 331 -42.24 11.95 -4.72
N SER A 332 -42.02 12.02 -6.03
CA SER A 332 -40.76 11.55 -6.61
C SER A 332 -39.59 12.37 -6.04
N LEU A 333 -38.45 11.71 -5.82
CA LEU A 333 -37.18 12.38 -5.62
C LEU A 333 -36.87 13.25 -6.85
N ASN A 334 -36.31 14.42 -6.61
CA ASN A 334 -35.84 15.37 -7.61
C ASN A 334 -34.39 15.04 -8.03
N GLU A 335 -34.02 15.41 -9.26
CA GLU A 335 -32.63 15.31 -9.74
C GLU A 335 -31.62 16.04 -8.84
N SER A 336 -32.01 17.16 -8.23
CA SER A 336 -31.21 17.88 -7.23
C SER A 336 -30.85 17.05 -6.00
N GLU A 337 -31.70 16.10 -5.59
CA GLU A 337 -31.48 15.28 -4.40
C GLU A 337 -30.45 14.18 -4.69
N PHE A 338 -30.48 13.60 -5.90
CA PHE A 338 -29.41 12.72 -6.37
C PHE A 338 -28.10 13.47 -6.69
N SER A 339 -28.16 14.75 -7.06
CA SER A 339 -26.96 15.58 -7.21
C SER A 339 -26.31 15.91 -5.85
N ASN A 340 -27.11 16.19 -4.81
CA ASN A 340 -26.62 16.32 -3.45
C ASN A 340 -26.00 15.01 -2.95
N LEU A 341 -26.71 13.87 -3.09
CA LEU A 341 -26.19 12.56 -2.71
C LEU A 341 -24.87 12.25 -3.41
N LYS A 342 -24.72 12.58 -4.69
CA LYS A 342 -23.44 12.43 -5.42
C LYS A 342 -22.33 13.31 -4.86
N LEU A 343 -22.63 14.49 -4.31
CA LEU A 343 -21.66 15.36 -3.66
C LEU A 343 -21.34 14.94 -2.22
N GLU A 344 -22.29 14.33 -1.51
CA GLU A 344 -22.11 13.75 -0.17
C GLU A 344 -21.26 12.49 -0.25
N ILE A 345 -21.61 11.57 -1.16
CA ILE A 345 -20.74 10.48 -1.62
C ILE A 345 -19.40 11.09 -2.04
N SER A 346 -19.38 12.09 -2.94
CA SER A 346 -18.13 12.78 -3.31
C SER A 346 -17.43 13.65 -2.23
N SER A 347 -17.89 13.61 -0.99
CA SER A 347 -17.20 14.16 0.18
C SER A 347 -16.76 13.05 1.14
N CYS A 348 -17.57 11.99 1.29
CA CYS A 348 -17.15 10.70 1.84
C CYS A 348 -15.97 10.15 1.03
N LYS A 349 -15.87 10.53 -0.26
CA LYS A 349 -14.63 10.44 -1.06
C LYS A 349 -13.40 10.95 -0.30
N LEU A 350 -13.17 12.24 -0.33
CA LEU A 350 -11.91 12.79 0.13
C LEU A 350 -11.72 12.67 1.66
N ALA A 351 -12.79 12.38 2.41
CA ALA A 351 -12.70 12.01 3.82
C ALA A 351 -12.03 10.64 4.06
N TYR A 352 -12.19 9.69 3.14
CA TYR A 352 -11.72 8.31 3.35
C TYR A 352 -10.66 7.80 2.35
N ASN A 353 -10.61 8.17 1.02
CA ASN A 353 -9.50 7.92 0.00
C ASN A 353 -9.45 6.72 -1.08
N VAL A 354 -10.53 6.25 -1.75
CA VAL A 354 -10.64 4.95 -2.54
C VAL A 354 -9.91 4.84 -3.87
N PRO A 355 -9.43 3.62 -4.17
CA PRO A 355 -9.25 3.14 -5.54
C PRO A 355 -10.59 2.86 -6.26
N MET A 356 -10.83 3.51 -7.40
CA MET A 356 -12.15 3.58 -8.08
C MET A 356 -12.78 2.26 -8.56
N ASP A 357 -12.03 1.17 -8.53
CA ASP A 357 -12.48 -0.19 -8.83
C ASP A 357 -13.30 -0.79 -7.69
N GLU A 358 -12.99 -0.46 -6.44
CA GLU A 358 -13.79 -0.88 -5.29
C GLU A 358 -15.11 -0.11 -5.18
N LEU A 359 -15.12 1.23 -5.38
CA LEU A 359 -16.32 2.11 -5.28
C LEU A 359 -17.69 1.46 -5.58
N PRO A 360 -17.87 0.85 -6.76
CA PRO A 360 -19.18 0.36 -7.17
C PRO A 360 -19.71 -0.72 -6.20
N ARG A 361 -18.84 -1.38 -5.43
CA ARG A 361 -19.19 -2.32 -4.37
C ARG A 361 -19.78 -1.58 -3.17
N LEU A 362 -19.09 -0.65 -2.49
CA LEU A 362 -19.71 0.02 -1.34
C LEU A 362 -20.92 0.88 -1.67
N ILE A 363 -21.00 1.57 -2.81
CA ILE A 363 -22.23 2.30 -3.18
C ILE A 363 -23.43 1.34 -3.22
N PHE A 364 -23.23 0.09 -3.65
CA PHE A 364 -24.29 -0.91 -3.64
C PHE A 364 -24.50 -1.55 -2.27
N LEU A 365 -23.44 -1.82 -1.50
CA LEU A 365 -23.50 -2.39 -0.15
C LEU A 365 -24.16 -1.44 0.88
N SER A 366 -23.94 -0.14 0.74
CA SER A 366 -24.66 0.92 1.46
C SER A 366 -26.15 0.86 1.14
N PHE A 367 -26.51 0.82 -0.15
CA PHE A 367 -27.90 0.78 -0.63
C PHE A 367 -28.69 -0.46 -0.18
N ILE A 368 -28.12 -1.67 -0.33
CA ILE A 368 -28.82 -2.92 0.05
C ILE A 368 -28.91 -3.10 1.57
N GLY A 369 -28.00 -2.47 2.31
CA GLY A 369 -28.03 -2.40 3.78
C GLY A 369 -28.97 -1.33 4.35
N ILE A 370 -29.65 -0.50 3.53
CA ILE A 370 -30.66 0.44 4.04
C ILE A 370 -31.79 -0.35 4.73
N PRO A 371 -32.11 -0.08 6.01
CA PRO A 371 -33.13 -0.80 6.76
C PRO A 371 -34.51 -0.84 6.07
N GLY A 372 -34.82 -1.99 5.49
CA GLY A 372 -36.10 -2.25 4.82
C GLY A 372 -36.00 -2.54 3.32
N VAL A 373 -35.01 -2.02 2.60
CA VAL A 373 -34.93 -2.14 1.13
C VAL A 373 -34.92 -3.61 0.69
N THR A 374 -34.15 -4.44 1.37
CA THR A 374 -33.95 -5.87 1.11
C THR A 374 -34.96 -6.79 1.81
N GLN A 375 -35.96 -6.26 2.53
CA GLN A 375 -36.98 -7.11 3.20
C GLN A 375 -37.95 -7.79 2.21
N GLN A 376 -38.16 -7.20 1.03
CA GLN A 376 -39.07 -7.73 0.01
C GLN A 376 -38.54 -7.39 -1.39
N LEU A 377 -38.54 -8.37 -2.29
CA LEU A 377 -38.13 -8.19 -3.70
C LEU A 377 -38.89 -7.02 -4.37
N ALA A 378 -40.20 -6.90 -4.12
CA ALA A 378 -41.02 -5.81 -4.68
C ALA A 378 -40.64 -4.42 -4.17
N LEU A 379 -40.07 -4.32 -2.96
CA LEU A 379 -39.56 -3.05 -2.42
C LEU A 379 -38.17 -2.76 -3.00
N PHE A 380 -37.26 -3.74 -3.02
CA PHE A 380 -35.96 -3.64 -3.69
C PHE A 380 -36.10 -3.15 -5.13
N LYS A 381 -36.92 -3.84 -5.96
CA LYS A 381 -37.19 -3.47 -7.36
C LYS A 381 -37.65 -2.01 -7.48
N LYS A 382 -38.62 -1.61 -6.64
CA LYS A 382 -39.22 -0.27 -6.64
C LYS A 382 -38.23 0.83 -6.25
N THR A 383 -37.38 0.60 -5.25
CA THR A 383 -36.38 1.59 -4.82
C THR A 383 -35.28 1.70 -5.87
N PHE A 384 -34.76 0.58 -6.37
CA PHE A 384 -33.74 0.55 -7.42
C PHE A 384 -34.20 1.33 -8.67
N ASP A 385 -35.43 1.11 -9.14
CA ASP A 385 -35.97 1.79 -10.33
C ASP A 385 -36.08 3.30 -10.19
N LYS A 386 -36.27 3.81 -8.97
CA LYS A 386 -36.28 5.26 -8.70
C LYS A 386 -34.87 5.85 -8.61
N TRP A 387 -33.88 5.02 -8.33
CA TRP A 387 -32.49 5.39 -8.10
C TRP A 387 -31.61 5.24 -9.36
N MET A 388 -32.21 4.94 -10.52
CA MET A 388 -31.53 4.87 -11.83
C MET A 388 -30.70 6.12 -12.19
N VAL A 389 -31.04 7.31 -11.66
CA VAL A 389 -30.23 8.54 -11.84
C VAL A 389 -28.88 8.47 -11.12
N LEU A 390 -28.80 7.70 -10.03
CA LEU A 390 -27.57 7.33 -9.34
C LEU A 390 -26.88 6.18 -10.07
N TRP A 391 -27.62 5.13 -10.45
CA TRP A 391 -27.03 3.93 -11.06
C TRP A 391 -26.40 4.19 -12.44
N ASN A 392 -27.02 5.01 -13.28
CA ASN A 392 -26.46 5.41 -14.58
C ASN A 392 -25.21 6.30 -14.48
N PHE A 393 -24.82 6.74 -13.28
CA PHE A 393 -23.59 7.47 -13.02
C PHE A 393 -22.45 6.51 -12.66
N TYR A 394 -22.61 5.70 -11.60
CA TYR A 394 -21.56 4.80 -11.10
C TYR A 394 -21.43 3.49 -11.91
N PHE A 395 -22.55 2.87 -12.29
CA PHE A 395 -22.60 1.54 -12.94
C PHE A 395 -22.69 1.61 -14.47
N LYS A 396 -22.06 2.63 -15.07
CA LYS A 396 -22.10 2.90 -16.51
C LYS A 396 -21.21 1.97 -17.34
N LYS A 397 -20.14 1.42 -16.77
CA LYS A 397 -19.22 0.48 -17.44
C LYS A 397 -19.47 -0.93 -16.90
N LEU A 398 -19.38 -1.94 -17.75
CA LEU A 398 -19.47 -3.35 -17.33
C LEU A 398 -18.51 -3.68 -16.18
N THR A 399 -17.29 -3.12 -16.21
CA THR A 399 -16.30 -3.24 -15.13
C THR A 399 -16.83 -2.75 -13.78
N THR A 400 -17.54 -1.62 -13.73
CA THR A 400 -18.11 -1.11 -12.46
C THR A 400 -19.37 -1.88 -12.06
N ARG A 401 -20.07 -2.53 -13.00
CA ARG A 401 -21.22 -3.39 -12.65
C ARG A 401 -20.83 -4.66 -11.89
N ILE A 402 -19.58 -5.13 -12.01
CA ILE A 402 -19.09 -6.28 -11.23
C ILE A 402 -19.10 -5.99 -9.72
N GLY A 403 -18.91 -4.74 -9.28
CA GLY A 403 -19.02 -4.36 -7.86
C GLY A 403 -20.41 -4.66 -7.26
N ILE A 404 -21.47 -4.69 -8.07
CA ILE A 404 -22.82 -5.11 -7.64
C ILE A 404 -22.78 -6.58 -7.19
N LEU A 405 -22.11 -7.45 -7.94
CA LEU A 405 -22.04 -8.89 -7.63
C LEU A 405 -21.27 -9.15 -6.33
N HIS A 406 -20.16 -8.44 -6.10
CA HIS A 406 -19.42 -8.54 -4.84
C HIS A 406 -20.19 -7.91 -3.67
N ALA A 407 -20.89 -6.79 -3.84
CA ALA A 407 -21.75 -6.25 -2.77
C ALA A 407 -22.90 -7.20 -2.39
N LEU A 408 -23.47 -7.89 -3.39
CA LEU A 408 -24.48 -8.94 -3.17
C LEU A 408 -23.89 -10.19 -2.49
N GLU A 409 -22.63 -10.51 -2.76
CA GLU A 409 -21.85 -11.58 -2.11
C GLU A 409 -21.58 -11.24 -0.64
N ASP A 410 -20.94 -10.10 -0.37
CA ASP A 410 -20.61 -9.57 0.96
C ASP A 410 -21.87 -9.54 1.85
N PHE A 411 -22.93 -8.85 1.40
CA PHE A 411 -24.17 -8.70 2.16
C PHE A 411 -24.87 -10.04 2.45
N SER A 412 -24.65 -11.06 1.62
CA SER A 412 -25.20 -12.40 1.83
C SER A 412 -24.50 -13.17 2.94
N THR A 413 -23.22 -12.89 3.22
CA THR A 413 -22.48 -13.50 4.34
C THR A 413 -23.08 -13.11 5.69
N GLU A 414 -23.48 -11.85 5.82
CA GLU A 414 -24.11 -11.30 7.03
C GLU A 414 -25.63 -11.57 7.13
N ASN A 415 -26.32 -11.82 6.01
CA ASN A 415 -27.79 -11.84 5.96
C ASN A 415 -28.38 -13.13 5.34
N GLU A 416 -28.53 -14.20 6.12
CA GLU A 416 -29.20 -15.46 5.70
C GLU A 416 -30.58 -15.24 5.04
N ASN A 417 -31.35 -14.24 5.51
CA ASN A 417 -32.66 -13.95 4.95
C ASN A 417 -32.60 -13.33 3.54
N PHE A 418 -31.51 -12.61 3.23
CA PHE A 418 -31.27 -12.03 1.91
C PHE A 418 -30.93 -13.08 0.86
N CYS A 419 -30.16 -14.11 1.23
CA CYS A 419 -29.83 -15.27 0.40
C CYS A 419 -31.07 -15.91 -0.25
N ARG A 420 -32.24 -15.89 0.43
CA ARG A 420 -33.50 -16.45 -0.11
C ARG A 420 -34.11 -15.62 -1.24
N ILE A 421 -33.80 -14.33 -1.34
CA ILE A 421 -34.29 -13.45 -2.41
C ILE A 421 -33.25 -13.18 -3.49
N LEU A 422 -31.95 -13.30 -3.18
CA LEU A 422 -30.83 -13.02 -4.09
C LEU A 422 -30.95 -13.64 -5.50
N PRO A 423 -31.32 -14.93 -5.70
CA PRO A 423 -31.45 -15.48 -7.06
C PRO A 423 -32.50 -14.73 -7.90
N ASN A 424 -33.59 -14.27 -7.27
CA ASN A 424 -34.62 -13.47 -7.94
C ASN A 424 -34.18 -12.00 -8.15
N ILE A 425 -33.16 -11.52 -7.43
CA ILE A 425 -32.53 -10.20 -7.66
C ILE A 425 -31.54 -10.30 -8.83
N LEU A 426 -30.72 -11.36 -8.90
CA LEU A 426 -29.76 -11.57 -9.98
C LEU A 426 -30.48 -11.77 -11.32
N HIS A 427 -31.44 -12.71 -11.39
CA HIS A 427 -32.33 -12.87 -12.55
C HIS A 427 -33.01 -11.54 -12.92
N TRP A 428 -33.36 -10.69 -11.95
CA TRP A 428 -34.00 -9.41 -12.23
C TRP A 428 -33.07 -8.37 -12.85
N LEU A 429 -31.90 -8.17 -12.25
CA LEU A 429 -30.89 -7.23 -12.71
C LEU A 429 -30.37 -7.59 -14.11
N ASN A 430 -30.36 -8.89 -14.42
CA ASN A 430 -30.08 -9.44 -15.72
C ASN A 430 -31.28 -9.28 -16.68
N GLN A 431 -32.32 -10.11 -16.56
CA GLN A 431 -33.40 -10.25 -17.55
C GLN A 431 -34.42 -9.10 -17.63
N GLU A 432 -34.66 -8.35 -16.55
CA GLU A 432 -35.63 -7.23 -16.54
C GLU A 432 -34.95 -5.85 -16.61
N LYS A 433 -33.61 -5.79 -16.54
CA LYS A 433 -32.85 -4.52 -16.42
C LYS A 433 -31.58 -4.39 -17.25
N GLU A 434 -31.07 -5.46 -17.87
CA GLU A 434 -29.86 -5.44 -18.70
C GLU A 434 -28.66 -4.80 -17.94
N PHE A 435 -28.64 -5.00 -16.62
CA PHE A 435 -27.71 -4.40 -15.68
C PHE A 435 -26.60 -5.36 -15.24
N LEU A 436 -26.75 -6.65 -15.50
CA LEU A 436 -25.72 -7.67 -15.38
C LEU A 436 -25.82 -8.58 -16.61
N GLU A 437 -24.69 -8.85 -17.27
CA GLU A 437 -24.62 -9.79 -18.40
C GLU A 437 -24.49 -11.24 -17.88
N ASP A 438 -24.85 -12.21 -18.71
CA ASP A 438 -24.92 -13.63 -18.32
C ASP A 438 -23.54 -14.13 -17.91
N GLU A 439 -22.49 -13.79 -18.67
CA GLU A 439 -21.11 -14.13 -18.40
C GLU A 439 -20.61 -13.50 -17.08
N GLN A 440 -21.10 -12.32 -16.70
CA GLN A 440 -20.73 -11.71 -15.42
C GLN A 440 -21.24 -12.54 -14.24
N ILE A 441 -22.49 -13.01 -14.30
CA ILE A 441 -23.09 -13.86 -13.26
C ILE A 441 -22.43 -15.25 -13.26
N ILE A 442 -22.21 -15.85 -14.44
CA ILE A 442 -21.56 -17.16 -14.58
C ILE A 442 -20.12 -17.13 -14.04
N LEU A 443 -19.32 -16.12 -14.42
CA LEU A 443 -17.93 -16.00 -13.96
C LEU A 443 -17.85 -15.69 -12.46
N TRP A 444 -18.73 -14.83 -11.94
CA TRP A 444 -18.82 -14.53 -10.51
C TRP A 444 -19.15 -15.78 -9.70
N TYR A 445 -20.23 -16.50 -10.04
CA TYR A 445 -20.62 -17.73 -9.35
C TYR A 445 -19.52 -18.80 -9.42
N SER A 446 -18.81 -18.91 -10.55
CA SER A 446 -17.65 -19.80 -10.71
C SER A 446 -16.39 -19.34 -9.96
N SER A 447 -16.41 -18.15 -9.34
CA SER A 447 -15.30 -17.59 -8.56
C SER A 447 -15.56 -17.55 -7.05
N LEU A 448 -16.74 -17.99 -6.59
CA LEU A 448 -17.10 -18.10 -5.18
C LEU A 448 -16.18 -19.09 -4.46
N ASN A 449 -15.90 -18.82 -3.18
CA ASN A 449 -15.20 -19.76 -2.29
C ASN A 449 -16.02 -21.06 -2.14
N GLU A 450 -15.36 -22.22 -2.09
CA GLU A 450 -15.99 -23.55 -1.89
C GLU A 450 -16.86 -23.62 -0.62
N GLU A 451 -16.54 -22.82 0.40
CA GLU A 451 -17.29 -22.72 1.66
C GLU A 451 -18.45 -21.70 1.62
N SER A 452 -18.68 -21.01 0.49
CA SER A 452 -19.68 -19.94 0.38
C SER A 452 -21.12 -20.45 0.57
N PRO A 453 -21.95 -19.79 1.42
CA PRO A 453 -23.35 -20.18 1.61
C PRO A 453 -24.19 -20.02 0.34
N LEU A 454 -23.71 -19.26 -0.65
CA LEU A 454 -24.36 -19.07 -1.94
C LEU A 454 -24.33 -20.33 -2.82
N LEU A 455 -23.28 -21.16 -2.70
CA LEU A 455 -23.20 -22.46 -3.39
C LEU A 455 -24.23 -23.47 -2.85
N LEU A 456 -24.75 -23.24 -1.63
CA LEU A 456 -25.77 -24.08 -0.99
C LEU A 456 -27.21 -23.68 -1.36
N LEU A 457 -27.41 -22.67 -2.21
CA LEU A 457 -28.73 -22.22 -2.67
C LEU A 457 -29.11 -22.93 -3.98
N PRO A 458 -30.07 -23.89 -3.99
CA PRO A 458 -30.39 -24.65 -5.21
C PRO A 458 -30.85 -23.73 -6.35
N LYS A 459 -31.65 -22.71 -6.02
CA LYS A 459 -32.14 -21.69 -6.96
C LYS A 459 -31.06 -20.81 -7.58
N LEU A 460 -29.87 -20.72 -6.98
CA LEU A 460 -28.76 -19.98 -7.57
C LEU A 460 -28.00 -20.87 -8.56
N GLY A 461 -27.84 -22.16 -8.24
CA GLY A 461 -27.38 -23.17 -9.20
C GLY A 461 -28.31 -23.29 -10.41
N GLU A 462 -29.61 -23.47 -10.18
CA GLU A 462 -30.66 -23.53 -11.23
C GLU A 462 -30.59 -22.31 -12.17
N LEU A 463 -30.38 -21.09 -11.62
CA LEU A 463 -30.22 -19.87 -12.42
C LEU A 463 -28.93 -19.89 -13.26
N VAL A 464 -27.80 -20.28 -12.67
CA VAL A 464 -26.48 -20.27 -13.33
C VAL A 464 -26.32 -21.44 -14.32
N GLU A 465 -27.10 -22.50 -14.19
CA GLU A 465 -27.24 -23.55 -15.21
C GLU A 465 -28.07 -23.03 -16.39
N TRP A 466 -29.25 -22.44 -16.14
CA TRP A 466 -30.10 -21.86 -17.19
C TRP A 466 -29.38 -20.76 -18.01
N LEU A 467 -28.64 -19.86 -17.37
CA LEU A 467 -27.84 -18.83 -18.06
C LEU A 467 -26.74 -19.41 -18.97
N LYS A 468 -26.26 -20.63 -18.72
CA LYS A 468 -25.31 -21.31 -19.61
C LYS A 468 -26.02 -21.96 -20.80
N GLU A 469 -27.19 -22.55 -20.56
CA GLU A 469 -27.98 -23.21 -21.61
C GLU A 469 -28.47 -22.20 -22.67
N GLU A 470 -28.98 -21.03 -22.28
CA GLU A 470 -29.38 -20.01 -23.28
C GLU A 470 -28.17 -19.39 -24.03
N GLY A 471 -26.99 -19.34 -23.41
CA GLY A 471 -25.75 -18.94 -24.07
C GLY A 471 -25.24 -19.94 -25.12
N GLU A 472 -25.46 -21.25 -24.92
CA GLU A 472 -25.05 -22.30 -25.88
C GLU A 472 -26.05 -22.49 -27.05
N GLU A 473 -27.29 -21.99 -26.96
CA GLU A 473 -28.24 -21.97 -28.09
C GLU A 473 -28.13 -20.71 -29.00
N GLY A 474 -27.21 -19.77 -28.69
CA GLY A 474 -27.07 -18.47 -29.36
C GLY A 474 -26.04 -18.35 -30.50
N ASP A 475 -25.11 -19.32 -30.64
CA ASP A 475 -23.93 -19.30 -31.54
C ASP A 475 -24.07 -20.27 -32.76
#